data_AF-A0A538TU30-F1
#
_entry.id   AF-A0A538TU30-F1
#
_cell.length_a   1.000
_cell.length_b   1.000
_cell.length_c   1.000
_cell.angle_alpha   90.00
_cell.angle_beta   90.00
_cell.angle_gamma   90.00
#
_symmetry.space_group_name_H-M   'P 1'
#
loop_
_entity.id
_entity.type
_entity.pdbx_description
1 polymer ?
#
loop_
_entity_poly.entity_id
_entity_poly.type
_entity_poly.pdbx_seq_one_letter_code
_entity_poly.pdbx_strand_id
1 'polypeptide(L)'
;PDTIVREAGSDSAAWRARSPIFGCEKIKASVLIFHGEEDPNVPAAQAHAFAQALKQRKVKFEAGFFPNQGHALASKNLDAIALGFLAKAFAPTPASLPLNKSRDLRPPGRARAHAGRGRLPGGVGPPPYFK
;
A
#
# COMPACT_ATOMS: atom_id res chain seq x y z
N PRO A 1 -16.19 -12.74 28.35
CA PRO A 1 -17.16 -11.62 28.25
C PRO A 1 -16.55 -10.29 28.68
N ASP A 2 -15.88 -10.26 29.84
CA ASP A 2 -15.37 -9.02 30.45
C ASP A 2 -14.29 -8.30 29.64
N THR A 3 -13.47 -9.04 28.89
CA THR A 3 -12.41 -8.45 28.06
C THR A 3 -12.98 -7.56 26.95
N ILE A 4 -14.04 -7.97 26.25
CA ILE A 4 -14.60 -7.16 25.16
C ILE A 4 -15.24 -5.89 25.71
N VAL A 5 -15.96 -5.98 26.82
CA VAL A 5 -16.58 -4.80 27.45
C VAL A 5 -15.51 -3.83 27.94
N ARG A 6 -14.39 -4.34 28.48
CA ARG A 6 -13.27 -3.49 28.91
C ARG A 6 -12.57 -2.80 27.74
N GLU A 7 -12.25 -3.53 26.68
CA GLU A 7 -11.49 -2.97 25.54
C GLU A 7 -12.39 -2.14 24.62
N ALA A 8 -13.58 -2.66 24.27
CA ALA A 8 -14.47 -2.11 23.26
C ALA A 8 -15.68 -1.36 23.86
N GLY A 9 -15.99 -1.49 25.14
CA GLY A 9 -17.18 -0.92 25.77
C GLY A 9 -18.46 -1.70 25.47
N SER A 10 -19.56 -1.28 26.07
CA SER A 10 -20.87 -1.95 25.96
C SER A 10 -21.94 -1.13 25.24
N ASP A 11 -21.59 0.04 24.70
CA ASP A 11 -22.53 0.93 24.02
C ASP A 11 -22.02 1.39 22.65
N SER A 12 -22.93 1.92 21.85
CA SER A 12 -22.63 2.31 20.47
C SER A 12 -21.72 3.54 20.36
N ALA A 13 -21.65 4.41 21.36
CA ALA A 13 -20.72 5.54 21.35
C ALA A 13 -19.30 5.04 21.58
N ALA A 14 -19.14 4.14 22.54
CA ALA A 14 -17.92 3.41 22.85
C ALA A 14 -17.36 2.66 21.62
N TRP A 15 -18.21 1.93 20.89
CA TRP A 15 -17.80 1.22 19.68
C TRP A 15 -17.36 2.17 18.55
N ARG A 16 -18.10 3.27 18.34
CA ARG A 16 -17.73 4.26 17.32
C ARG A 16 -16.40 4.95 17.63
N ALA A 17 -16.19 5.33 18.90
CA ALA A 17 -14.95 5.98 19.32
C ALA A 17 -13.70 5.12 19.10
N ARG A 18 -13.85 3.79 19.11
CA ARG A 18 -12.76 2.82 18.93
C ARG A 18 -12.69 2.17 17.55
N SER A 19 -13.69 2.37 16.70
CA SER A 19 -13.68 1.75 15.36
C SER A 19 -12.79 2.56 14.41
N PRO A 20 -11.79 1.93 13.77
CA PRO A 20 -10.84 2.61 12.88
C PRO A 20 -11.51 3.37 11.73
N ILE A 21 -12.65 2.90 11.24
CA ILE A 21 -13.35 3.52 10.09
C ILE A 21 -13.82 4.96 10.39
N PHE A 22 -14.12 5.27 11.65
CA PHE A 22 -14.52 6.62 12.06
C PHE A 22 -13.33 7.50 12.44
N GLY A 23 -12.11 6.96 12.45
CA GLY A 23 -10.87 7.66 12.78
C GLY A 23 -9.90 7.81 11.60
N CYS A 24 -10.34 7.54 10.37
CA CYS A 24 -9.46 7.56 9.19
C CYS A 24 -8.73 8.90 9.00
N GLU A 25 -9.32 10.03 9.41
CA GLU A 25 -8.69 11.35 9.34
C GLU A 25 -7.45 11.50 10.22
N LYS A 26 -7.29 10.65 11.22
CA LYS A 26 -6.11 10.64 12.11
C LYS A 26 -4.95 9.84 11.53
N ILE A 27 -5.19 9.05 10.48
CA ILE A 27 -4.19 8.19 9.85
C ILE A 27 -3.27 9.05 8.98
N LYS A 28 -2.01 9.17 9.41
CA LYS A 28 -0.95 9.89 8.68
C LYS A 28 -0.03 8.96 7.90
N ALA A 29 0.06 7.69 8.31
CA ALA A 29 0.88 6.69 7.67
C ALA A 29 0.22 6.18 6.39
N SER A 30 1.03 5.71 5.44
CA SER A 30 0.51 4.91 4.32
C SER A 30 -0.03 3.59 4.84
N VAL A 31 -1.15 3.10 4.30
CA VAL A 31 -1.81 1.87 4.74
C VAL A 31 -1.74 0.79 3.65
N LEU A 32 -1.48 -0.46 4.04
CA LEU A 32 -1.62 -1.63 3.18
C LEU A 32 -2.74 -2.51 3.72
N ILE A 33 -3.69 -2.91 2.87
CA ILE A 33 -4.81 -3.79 3.23
C ILE A 33 -4.67 -5.10 2.46
N PHE A 34 -4.78 -6.23 3.16
CA PHE A 34 -5.00 -7.54 2.56
C PHE A 34 -6.27 -8.15 3.13
N HIS A 35 -7.16 -8.66 2.29
CA HIS A 35 -8.39 -9.31 2.76
C HIS A 35 -8.86 -10.40 1.80
N GLY A 36 -9.33 -11.52 2.34
CA GLY A 36 -9.95 -12.60 1.56
C GLY A 36 -11.44 -12.33 1.35
N GLU A 37 -11.93 -12.43 0.12
CA GLU A 37 -13.33 -12.15 -0.22
C GLU A 37 -14.33 -13.12 0.46
N GLU A 38 -13.88 -14.30 0.86
CA GLU A 38 -14.69 -15.36 1.48
C GLU A 38 -14.36 -15.56 2.97
N ASP A 39 -13.81 -14.55 3.66
CA ASP A 39 -13.49 -14.63 5.09
C ASP A 39 -14.77 -14.83 5.94
N PRO A 40 -14.93 -16.00 6.61
CA PRO A 40 -16.13 -16.28 7.40
C PRO A 40 -16.12 -15.59 8.77
N ASN A 41 -14.97 -15.09 9.22
CA ASN A 41 -14.79 -14.48 10.53
C ASN A 41 -14.98 -12.96 10.46
N VAL A 42 -14.40 -12.34 9.43
CA VAL A 42 -14.43 -10.89 9.23
C VAL A 42 -14.92 -10.58 7.81
N PRO A 43 -16.18 -10.15 7.65
CA PRO A 43 -16.75 -9.88 6.32
C PRO A 43 -15.91 -8.88 5.52
N ALA A 44 -15.61 -9.21 4.25
CA ALA A 44 -14.83 -8.36 3.35
C ALA A 44 -15.39 -6.94 3.17
N ALA A 45 -16.71 -6.78 3.35
CA ALA A 45 -17.38 -5.48 3.37
C ALA A 45 -16.74 -4.48 4.36
N GLN A 46 -16.19 -4.94 5.49
CA GLN A 46 -15.48 -4.08 6.45
C GLN A 46 -14.18 -3.52 5.85
N ALA A 47 -13.39 -4.37 5.17
CA ALA A 47 -12.15 -3.95 4.51
C ALA A 47 -12.43 -3.03 3.32
N HIS A 48 -13.47 -3.30 2.53
CA HIS A 48 -13.91 -2.40 1.46
C HIS A 48 -14.36 -1.04 1.99
N ALA A 49 -15.16 -1.02 3.06
CA ALA A 49 -15.63 0.22 3.66
C ALA A 49 -14.45 1.05 4.20
N PHE A 50 -13.46 0.40 4.81
CA PHE A 50 -12.24 1.07 5.26
C PHE A 50 -11.41 1.63 4.09
N ALA A 51 -11.20 0.85 3.02
CA ALA A 51 -10.50 1.33 1.82
C ALA A 51 -11.21 2.54 1.17
N GLN A 52 -12.54 2.53 1.11
CA GLN A 52 -13.31 3.68 0.63
C GLN A 52 -13.16 4.90 1.54
N ALA A 53 -13.17 4.72 2.86
CA ALA A 53 -12.95 5.80 3.81
C ALA A 53 -11.54 6.41 3.67
N LEU A 54 -10.50 5.58 3.52
CA LEU A 54 -9.14 6.05 3.25
C LEU A 54 -9.07 6.85 1.94
N LYS A 55 -9.72 6.36 0.88
CA LYS A 55 -9.80 7.04 -0.42
C LYS A 55 -10.48 8.40 -0.32
N GLN A 56 -11.63 8.49 0.35
CA GLN A 56 -12.37 9.74 0.55
C GLN A 56 -11.54 10.78 1.31
N ARG A 57 -10.74 10.33 2.28
CA ARG A 57 -9.86 11.16 3.10
C ARG A 57 -8.50 11.45 2.44
N LYS A 58 -8.25 10.94 1.23
CA LYS A 58 -6.98 11.05 0.49
C LYS A 58 -5.77 10.53 1.28
N VAL A 59 -5.98 9.53 2.15
CA VAL A 59 -4.89 8.82 2.81
C VAL A 59 -4.21 7.92 1.77
N LYS A 60 -2.88 7.84 1.79
CA LYS A 60 -2.14 6.95 0.90
C LYS A 60 -2.41 5.51 1.30
N PHE A 61 -2.89 4.68 0.38
CA PHE A 61 -3.06 3.26 0.66
C PHE A 61 -2.90 2.40 -0.59
N GLU A 62 -2.63 1.12 -0.36
CA GLU A 62 -2.69 0.03 -1.33
C GLU A 62 -3.60 -1.05 -0.76
N ALA A 63 -4.43 -1.68 -1.60
CA ALA A 63 -5.33 -2.74 -1.13
C ALA A 63 -5.32 -3.96 -2.08
N GLY A 64 -5.12 -5.14 -1.50
CA GLY A 64 -5.24 -6.44 -2.16
C GLY A 64 -6.45 -7.21 -1.64
N PHE A 65 -7.44 -7.42 -2.50
CA PHE A 65 -8.63 -8.24 -2.19
C PHE A 65 -8.57 -9.56 -2.97
N PHE A 66 -8.55 -10.68 -2.25
CA PHE A 66 -8.24 -11.99 -2.81
C PHE A 66 -9.51 -12.82 -3.01
N PRO A 67 -9.96 -13.05 -4.27
CA PRO A 67 -11.13 -13.88 -4.53
C PRO A 67 -10.88 -15.33 -4.11
N ASN A 68 -11.92 -16.03 -3.65
CA ASN A 68 -11.89 -17.42 -3.22
C ASN A 68 -10.94 -17.71 -2.05
N GLN A 69 -10.55 -16.68 -1.29
CA GLN A 69 -9.71 -16.81 -0.10
C GLN A 69 -10.50 -16.41 1.14
N GLY A 70 -10.32 -17.16 2.23
CA GLY A 70 -10.94 -16.89 3.52
C GLY A 70 -10.04 -16.08 4.47
N HIS A 71 -10.15 -16.36 5.77
CA HIS A 71 -9.42 -15.66 6.82
C HIS A 71 -7.89 -15.82 6.73
N ALA A 72 -7.43 -17.03 6.41
CA ALA A 72 -6.02 -17.31 6.17
C ALA A 72 -5.71 -17.17 4.68
N LEU A 73 -4.92 -16.16 4.31
CA LEU A 73 -4.54 -15.94 2.92
C LEU A 73 -3.43 -16.91 2.50
N ALA A 74 -3.66 -17.72 1.46
CA ALA A 74 -2.70 -18.70 0.96
C ALA A 74 -1.87 -18.21 -0.25
N SER A 75 -1.55 -16.92 -0.33
CA SER A 75 -0.82 -16.34 -1.48
C SER A 75 0.69 -16.34 -1.25
N LYS A 76 1.45 -16.94 -2.17
CA LYS A 76 2.92 -17.12 -2.08
C LYS A 76 3.73 -15.82 -2.05
N ASN A 77 3.13 -14.68 -2.38
CA ASN A 77 3.85 -13.42 -2.58
C ASN A 77 3.48 -12.31 -1.58
N LEU A 78 2.65 -12.59 -0.56
CA LEU A 78 2.20 -11.56 0.37
C LEU A 78 3.36 -10.88 1.10
N ASP A 79 4.34 -11.65 1.54
CA ASP A 79 5.51 -11.13 2.24
C ASP A 79 6.33 -10.19 1.36
N ALA A 80 6.55 -10.57 0.10
CA ALA A 80 7.28 -9.75 -0.86
C ALA A 80 6.54 -8.43 -1.14
N ILE A 81 5.21 -8.47 -1.24
CA ILE A 81 4.39 -7.26 -1.41
C ILE A 81 4.46 -6.38 -0.15
N ALA A 82 4.29 -6.97 1.04
CA ALA A 82 4.36 -6.24 2.30
C ALA A 82 5.73 -5.57 2.47
N LEU A 83 6.82 -6.29 2.21
CA LEU A 83 8.16 -5.73 2.26
C LEU A 83 8.38 -4.63 1.23
N GLY A 84 7.88 -4.81 -0.01
CA GLY A 84 7.93 -3.77 -1.04
C GLY A 84 7.14 -2.52 -0.66
N PHE A 85 5.98 -2.68 -0.03
CA PHE A 85 5.19 -1.59 0.51
C PHE A 85 5.94 -0.84 1.62
N LEU A 86 6.50 -1.55 2.59
CA LEU A 86 7.28 -0.94 3.67
C LEU A 86 8.51 -0.20 3.12
N ALA A 87 9.23 -0.80 2.17
CA ALA A 87 10.36 -0.15 1.51
C ALA A 87 9.96 1.17 0.83
N LYS A 88 8.80 1.21 0.14
CA LYS A 88 8.25 2.45 -0.44
C LYS A 88 7.83 3.45 0.65
N ALA A 89 7.19 2.99 1.72
CA ALA A 89 6.69 3.85 2.78
C ALA A 89 7.81 4.52 3.59
N PHE A 90 8.94 3.82 3.76
CA PHE A 90 10.11 4.32 4.48
C PHE A 90 11.22 4.84 3.56
N ALA A 91 11.02 4.83 2.25
CA ALA A 91 12.00 5.39 1.32
C ALA A 91 12.27 6.85 1.72
N PRO A 92 13.54 7.24 1.91
CA PRO A 92 13.86 8.63 2.19
C PRO A 92 13.24 9.47 1.08
N THR A 93 12.49 10.50 1.47
CA THR A 93 12.05 11.49 0.49
C THR A 93 13.32 11.99 -0.19
N PRO A 94 13.43 11.97 -1.53
CA PRO A 94 14.59 12.56 -2.17
C PRO A 94 14.67 13.98 -1.65
N ALA A 95 15.66 14.25 -0.80
CA ALA A 95 16.07 15.62 -0.54
C ALA A 95 16.26 16.18 -1.95
N SER A 96 15.55 17.25 -2.30
CA SER A 96 15.74 17.92 -3.58
C SER A 96 17.24 18.19 -3.68
N LEU A 97 17.96 17.36 -4.42
CA LEU A 97 19.36 17.60 -4.74
C LEU A 97 19.33 18.98 -5.37
N PRO A 98 20.01 20.00 -4.80
CA PRO A 98 20.07 21.28 -5.45
C PRO A 98 20.61 21.00 -6.84
N LEU A 99 19.83 21.37 -7.85
CA LEU A 99 20.19 21.23 -9.25
C LEU A 99 21.47 22.03 -9.42
N ASN A 100 22.63 21.37 -9.34
CA ASN A 100 23.91 22.02 -9.62
C ASN A 100 23.93 22.33 -11.11
N LYS A 101 23.38 23.51 -11.46
CA LYS A 101 23.65 24.14 -12.74
C LYS A 101 25.12 24.53 -12.71
N SER A 102 25.85 24.00 -13.69
CA SER A 102 27.21 24.40 -14.12
C SER A 102 28.36 23.51 -13.65
N ARG A 103 28.53 22.37 -14.32
CA ARG A 103 29.82 22.04 -14.90
C ARG A 103 29.64 21.81 -16.39
N ASP A 104 30.06 22.81 -17.16
CA ASP A 104 30.21 22.78 -18.60
C ASP A 104 31.19 21.66 -18.98
N LEU A 105 30.65 20.47 -19.23
CA LEU A 105 31.39 19.38 -19.87
C LEU A 105 31.12 19.47 -21.37
N ARG A 106 31.94 20.26 -22.07
CA ARG A 106 32.09 20.15 -23.51
C ARG A 106 32.54 18.71 -23.84
N PRO A 107 31.80 17.92 -24.65
CA PRO A 107 32.29 16.60 -25.03
C PRO A 107 33.29 16.74 -26.20
N PRO A 108 34.43 16.05 -26.20
CA PRO A 108 35.22 15.89 -27.41
C PRO A 108 34.63 14.75 -28.26
N GLY A 109 34.55 14.99 -29.58
CA GLY A 109 34.68 13.95 -30.60
C GLY A 109 33.55 12.93 -30.76
N ARG A 110 32.79 13.07 -31.85
CA ARG A 110 31.92 12.00 -32.38
C ARG A 110 32.73 10.75 -32.71
N ALA A 111 32.32 9.60 -32.17
CA ALA A 111 32.58 8.29 -32.75
C ALA A 111 31.25 7.54 -32.90
N ARG A 112 30.98 7.06 -34.12
CA ARG A 112 29.81 6.24 -34.45
C ARG A 112 30.01 4.83 -33.88
N ALA A 113 28.98 4.27 -33.25
CA ALA A 113 28.90 2.82 -33.00
C ALA A 113 27.45 2.33 -33.15
N HIS A 114 27.34 1.13 -33.70
CA HIS A 114 26.16 0.47 -34.26
C HIS A 114 25.11 0.02 -33.22
N ALA A 115 23.92 -0.23 -33.76
CA ALA A 115 22.69 -0.67 -33.10
C ALA A 115 22.84 -1.95 -32.26
N GLY A 116 22.19 -1.94 -31.09
CA GLY A 116 21.87 -3.13 -30.30
C GLY A 116 20.67 -2.85 -29.39
N ARG A 117 19.46 -3.26 -29.81
CA ARG A 117 18.24 -3.19 -28.99
C ARG A 117 18.30 -4.26 -27.91
N GLY A 118 18.80 -3.92 -26.73
CA GLY A 118 18.64 -4.72 -25.51
C GLY A 118 17.32 -4.38 -24.83
N ARG A 119 16.30 -5.23 -25.01
CA ARG A 119 15.02 -5.16 -24.28
C ARG A 119 15.27 -5.58 -22.84
N LEU A 120 15.14 -4.66 -21.88
CA LEU A 120 15.10 -5.00 -20.46
C LEU A 120 13.82 -5.82 -20.19
N PRO A 121 13.88 -6.94 -19.43
CA PRO A 121 12.68 -7.68 -19.07
C PRO A 121 11.79 -6.81 -18.16
N GLY A 122 10.51 -6.79 -18.50
CA GLY A 122 9.50 -5.91 -17.90
C GLY A 122 9.42 -6.05 -16.39
N GLY A 123 9.27 -4.91 -15.71
CA GLY A 123 8.83 -4.89 -14.33
C GLY A 123 7.51 -5.65 -14.22
N VAL A 124 7.47 -6.61 -13.29
CA VAL A 124 6.24 -7.29 -12.92
C VAL A 124 5.31 -6.20 -12.37
N GLY A 125 4.30 -5.83 -13.16
CA GLY A 125 3.23 -4.96 -12.68
C GLY A 125 2.62 -5.53 -11.40
N PRO A 126 2.05 -4.70 -10.53
CA PRO A 126 1.43 -5.20 -9.32
C PRO A 126 0.39 -6.28 -9.70
N PRO A 127 0.31 -7.40 -8.95
CA PRO A 127 -0.62 -8.48 -9.27
C PRO A 127 -2.05 -7.93 -9.39
N PRO A 128 -2.95 -8.62 -10.12
CA PRO A 128 -4.23 -8.09 -10.61
C PRO A 128 -5.26 -7.70 -9.53
N TYR A 129 -4.88 -7.74 -8.26
CA TYR A 129 -5.71 -7.50 -7.09
C TYR A 129 -5.39 -6.19 -6.38
N PHE A 130 -4.37 -5.44 -6.83
CA PHE A 130 -4.02 -4.14 -6.29
C PHE A 130 -4.79 -3.03 -7.00
N LYS A 131 -5.70 -2.37 -6.28
CA LYS A 131 -6.28 -1.09 -6.67
C LYS A 131 -5.63 0.06 -5.91
#